data_AF-A0A135V4S6-F1
#
_entry.id   AF-A0A135V4S6-F1
#
_cell.length_a   1.000
_cell.length_b   1.000
_cell.length_c   1.000
_cell.angle_alpha   90.00
_cell.angle_beta   90.00
_cell.angle_gamma   90.00
#
_symmetry.space_group_name_H-M   'P 1'
#
loop_
_entity.id
_entity.type
_entity.pdbx_description
1 polymer ?
#
loop_
_entity_poly.entity_id
_entity_poly.type
_entity_poly.pdbx_seq_one_letter_code
_entity_poly.pdbx_strand_id
1 'polypeptide(L)'
;MLAKTFLLLASLALVSAAPAKRQAGCVSKPTAPTLPVNGNGVELPAPAADLVLKHIALGHGIQNYTCTSVNATAITATATGALAGLYDAQPLYPAVGPASLPSVDNFNGLTTNAVWSTPLPLTSDGTSKFGASSTSPFPATADLVIPGIAPMKQLGVHFFDNTGVPTFKVGEDLFRGAKLNGTKAPASADVGPEKTGSVDWLLLGDKGGSKGVTAVYRVVTAGGVAHQCTTPGATDSVPYAAYYWFYGPKA
;
A
#
# COMPACT_ATOMS: atom_id res chain seq x y z
N MET A 1 -54.43 -74.65 24.61
CA MET A 1 -53.72 -73.56 23.91
C MET A 1 -53.88 -72.29 24.72
N LEU A 2 -52.88 -71.90 25.52
CA LEU A 2 -52.85 -70.59 26.18
C LEU A 2 -51.38 -70.13 26.18
N ALA A 3 -51.08 -69.16 25.33
CA ALA A 3 -49.77 -68.53 25.24
C ALA A 3 -49.57 -67.59 26.45
N LYS A 4 -48.37 -67.62 27.05
CA LYS A 4 -47.93 -66.57 27.98
C LYS A 4 -46.64 -65.94 27.47
N THR A 5 -46.78 -64.65 27.23
CA THR A 5 -45.88 -63.70 26.60
C THR A 5 -44.67 -63.41 27.47
N PHE A 6 -43.46 -63.47 26.90
CA PHE A 6 -42.24 -62.96 27.51
C PHE A 6 -42.17 -61.43 27.31
N LEU A 7 -42.04 -60.67 28.40
CA LEU A 7 -41.64 -59.25 28.35
C LEU A 7 -40.11 -59.16 28.38
N LEU A 8 -39.50 -58.65 27.31
CA LEU A 8 -38.12 -58.18 27.30
C LEU A 8 -38.06 -56.74 27.85
N LEU A 9 -37.31 -56.52 28.94
CA LEU A 9 -36.89 -55.19 29.36
C LEU A 9 -35.67 -54.77 28.51
N ALA A 10 -35.86 -53.78 27.63
CA ALA A 10 -34.75 -53.11 26.96
C ALA A 10 -34.24 -51.94 27.83
N SER A 11 -33.03 -52.07 28.37
CA SER A 11 -32.34 -51.01 29.08
C SER A 11 -31.78 -49.97 28.08
N LEU A 12 -32.33 -48.76 28.06
CA LEU A 12 -31.72 -47.61 27.39
C LEU A 12 -30.53 -47.10 28.20
N ALA A 13 -29.32 -47.27 27.68
CA ALA A 13 -28.13 -46.58 28.18
C ALA A 13 -28.08 -45.18 27.56
N LEU A 14 -28.21 -44.13 28.38
CA LEU A 14 -27.94 -42.75 27.95
C LEU A 14 -26.43 -42.53 27.85
N VAL A 15 -25.94 -42.31 26.64
CA VAL A 15 -24.56 -41.85 26.38
C VAL A 15 -24.50 -40.34 26.64
N SER A 16 -23.88 -39.93 27.74
CA SER A 16 -23.52 -38.53 27.99
C SER A 16 -22.28 -38.16 27.18
N ALA A 17 -22.45 -37.60 25.99
CA ALA A 17 -21.37 -36.98 25.23
C ALA A 17 -21.00 -35.64 25.88
N ALA A 18 -19.87 -35.57 26.58
CA ALA A 18 -19.30 -34.31 27.05
C ALA A 18 -18.91 -33.44 25.82
N PRO A 19 -19.12 -32.11 25.86
CA PRO A 19 -18.66 -31.24 24.79
C PRO A 19 -17.13 -31.29 24.75
N ALA A 20 -16.59 -31.87 23.68
CA ALA A 20 -15.18 -31.76 23.36
C ALA A 20 -14.85 -30.27 23.25
N LYS A 21 -13.97 -29.78 24.14
CA LYS A 21 -13.35 -28.47 23.98
C LYS A 21 -12.74 -28.46 22.58
N ARG A 22 -13.30 -27.64 21.67
CA ARG A 22 -12.64 -27.33 20.40
C ARG A 22 -11.25 -26.85 20.76
N GLN A 23 -10.24 -27.68 20.47
CA GLN A 23 -8.86 -27.22 20.47
C GLN A 23 -8.83 -26.00 19.58
N ALA A 24 -8.46 -24.86 20.17
CA ALA A 24 -8.13 -23.66 19.42
C ALA A 24 -7.21 -24.11 18.29
N GLY A 25 -7.68 -23.92 17.05
CA GLY A 25 -6.94 -24.34 15.87
C GLY A 25 -5.52 -23.83 15.96
N CYS A 26 -4.57 -24.67 15.56
CA CYS A 26 -3.15 -24.34 15.46
C CYS A 26 -3.00 -22.91 14.96
N VAL A 27 -2.43 -22.03 15.79
CA VAL A 27 -2.03 -20.69 15.34
C VAL A 27 -0.97 -20.96 14.26
N SER A 28 -1.37 -20.83 13.00
CA SER A 28 -0.46 -20.89 11.87
C SER A 28 0.68 -19.94 12.14
N LYS A 29 1.93 -20.43 12.02
CA LYS A 29 3.13 -19.60 12.16
C LYS A 29 2.96 -18.35 11.29
N PRO A 30 3.18 -17.13 11.82
CA PRO A 30 3.06 -15.93 11.02
C PRO A 30 3.87 -16.05 9.73
N THR A 31 3.20 -15.88 8.59
CA THR A 31 3.86 -15.88 7.29
C THR A 31 4.58 -14.54 7.14
N ALA A 32 5.88 -14.58 6.88
CA ALA A 32 6.64 -13.37 6.61
C ALA A 32 6.05 -12.66 5.37
N PRO A 33 5.83 -11.33 5.42
CA PRO A 33 5.36 -10.61 4.26
C PRO A 33 6.31 -10.76 3.07
N THR A 34 5.75 -11.01 1.89
CA THR A 34 6.49 -11.18 0.65
C THR A 34 6.15 -10.05 -0.30
N LEU A 35 7.17 -9.53 -0.99
CA LEU A 35 6.98 -8.48 -1.99
C LEU A 35 5.94 -8.95 -3.04
N PRO A 36 4.92 -8.13 -3.36
CA PRO A 36 3.93 -8.45 -4.37
C PRO A 36 4.55 -8.70 -5.75
N VAL A 37 3.93 -9.60 -6.51
CA VAL A 37 4.26 -9.85 -7.92
C VAL A 37 3.33 -9.05 -8.83
N ASN A 38 3.85 -8.53 -9.93
CA ASN A 38 3.14 -7.73 -10.92
C ASN A 38 2.25 -8.60 -11.81
N GLY A 39 2.73 -9.79 -12.17
CA GLY A 39 1.97 -10.78 -12.95
C GLY A 39 1.93 -10.51 -14.47
N ASN A 40 2.58 -9.44 -14.96
CA ASN A 40 2.66 -9.10 -16.39
C ASN A 40 3.94 -9.62 -17.08
N GLY A 41 4.68 -10.54 -16.48
CA GLY A 41 5.91 -11.12 -17.04
C GLY A 41 7.19 -10.28 -16.85
N VAL A 42 7.08 -9.05 -16.33
CA VAL A 42 8.22 -8.23 -15.90
C VAL A 42 8.06 -7.84 -14.43
N GLU A 43 8.97 -8.35 -13.60
CA GLU A 43 8.96 -8.16 -12.15
C GLU A 43 10.09 -7.23 -11.69
N LEU A 44 9.88 -6.56 -10.55
CA LEU A 44 10.97 -5.87 -9.88
C LEU A 44 11.96 -6.90 -9.31
N PRO A 45 13.27 -6.60 -9.27
CA PRO A 45 14.25 -7.48 -8.63
C PRO A 45 13.89 -7.74 -7.17
N ALA A 46 14.07 -8.99 -6.71
CA ALA A 46 13.89 -9.32 -5.30
C ALA A 46 14.78 -8.44 -4.39
N PRO A 47 14.36 -8.17 -3.14
CA PRO A 47 15.21 -7.48 -2.17
C PRO A 47 16.55 -8.19 -2.01
N ALA A 48 17.63 -7.42 -1.85
CA ALA A 48 18.95 -7.97 -1.61
C ALA A 48 18.94 -8.81 -0.32
N ALA A 49 19.65 -9.95 -0.33
CA ALA A 49 19.55 -10.98 0.70
C ALA A 49 20.04 -10.54 2.09
N ASP A 50 20.86 -9.49 2.15
CA ASP A 50 21.37 -8.85 3.36
C ASP A 50 20.41 -7.82 3.97
N LEU A 51 19.38 -7.42 3.23
CA LEU A 51 18.37 -6.49 3.69
C LEU A 51 17.19 -7.22 4.36
N VAL A 52 16.58 -6.53 5.32
CA VAL A 52 15.36 -6.98 6.01
C VAL A 52 14.25 -5.96 5.83
N LEU A 53 13.02 -6.43 5.79
CA LEU A 53 11.82 -5.60 5.78
C LEU A 53 11.77 -4.79 7.09
N LYS A 54 11.66 -3.47 6.97
CA LYS A 54 11.54 -2.52 8.08
C LYS A 54 10.11 -2.04 8.26
N HIS A 55 9.47 -1.65 7.16
CA HIS A 55 8.11 -1.10 7.16
C HIS A 55 7.35 -1.53 5.90
N ILE A 56 6.03 -1.67 6.02
CA ILE A 56 5.10 -1.66 4.89
C ILE A 56 4.15 -0.48 5.10
N ALA A 57 4.30 0.57 4.29
CA ALA A 57 3.43 1.73 4.39
C ALA A 57 2.48 1.82 3.20
N LEU A 58 1.21 2.10 3.47
CA LEU A 58 0.27 2.59 2.47
C LEU A 58 0.52 4.09 2.29
N GLY A 59 0.98 4.49 1.12
CA GLY A 59 1.07 5.89 0.74
C GLY A 59 -0.20 6.38 0.07
N HIS A 60 -0.69 7.54 0.47
CA HIS A 60 -1.81 8.22 -0.17
C HIS A 60 -1.50 9.71 -0.35
N GLY A 61 -1.72 10.24 -1.55
CA GLY A 61 -1.39 11.63 -1.86
C GLY A 61 -1.50 11.95 -3.34
N ILE A 62 -0.60 12.78 -3.86
CA ILE A 62 -0.60 13.23 -5.26
C ILE A 62 0.74 13.00 -5.96
N GLN A 63 0.65 12.74 -7.26
CA GLN A 63 1.76 12.82 -8.20
C GLN A 63 1.69 14.16 -8.93
N ASN A 64 2.81 14.87 -9.01
CA ASN A 64 2.89 16.18 -9.64
C ASN A 64 3.62 16.11 -10.98
N TYR A 65 3.14 16.87 -11.95
CA TYR A 65 3.62 16.89 -13.32
C TYR A 65 3.71 18.31 -13.87
N THR A 66 4.56 18.49 -14.89
CA THR A 66 4.56 19.65 -15.77
C THR A 66 4.50 19.21 -17.22
N CYS A 67 3.75 19.94 -18.03
CA CYS A 67 3.64 19.71 -19.46
C CYS A 67 4.81 20.37 -20.19
N THR A 68 5.59 19.59 -20.92
CA THR A 68 6.78 20.08 -21.64
C THR A 68 6.65 19.78 -23.12
N SER A 69 6.94 20.76 -23.98
CA SER A 69 7.06 20.53 -25.42
C SER A 69 8.25 19.63 -25.69
N VAL A 70 8.03 18.48 -26.32
CA VAL A 70 9.12 17.60 -26.77
C VAL A 70 9.51 17.87 -28.22
N ASN A 71 8.60 18.43 -29.01
CA ASN A 71 8.85 18.96 -30.36
C ASN A 71 7.72 19.94 -30.75
N ALA A 72 7.66 20.33 -32.03
CA ALA A 72 6.69 21.30 -32.53
C ALA A 72 5.20 20.88 -32.38
N THR A 73 4.91 19.58 -32.25
CA THR A 73 3.55 19.05 -32.24
C THR A 73 3.21 18.15 -31.05
N ALA A 74 4.21 17.75 -30.26
CA ALA A 74 4.02 16.86 -29.12
C ALA A 74 4.38 17.56 -27.80
N ILE A 75 3.47 17.43 -26.84
CA ILE A 75 3.60 17.91 -25.46
C ILE A 75 3.41 16.70 -24.56
N THR A 76 4.32 16.48 -23.61
CA THR A 76 4.26 15.34 -22.70
C THR A 76 4.28 15.80 -21.25
N ALA A 77 3.60 15.03 -20.39
CA ALA A 77 3.67 15.22 -18.95
C ALA A 77 4.99 14.64 -18.44
N THR A 78 5.76 15.47 -17.73
CA THR A 78 6.98 15.05 -17.02
C THR A 78 6.72 15.12 -15.53
N ALA A 79 7.00 14.03 -14.81
CA ALA A 79 6.84 13.99 -13.36
C ALA A 79 7.83 14.96 -12.70
N THR A 80 7.31 15.84 -11.83
CA THR A 80 8.10 16.83 -11.07
C THR A 80 8.25 16.43 -9.61
N GLY A 81 7.46 15.47 -9.13
CA GLY A 81 7.59 14.92 -7.79
C GLY A 81 6.31 14.26 -7.31
N ALA A 82 6.26 13.98 -6.02
CA ALA A 82 5.11 13.41 -5.33
C ALA A 82 5.03 13.96 -3.91
N LEU A 83 3.82 13.97 -3.36
CA LEU A 83 3.57 14.24 -1.94
C LEU A 83 2.60 13.17 -1.43
N ALA A 84 2.91 12.51 -0.32
CA ALA A 84 2.00 11.55 0.28
C ALA A 84 2.17 11.42 1.79
N GLY A 85 1.06 11.21 2.49
CA GLY A 85 1.07 10.64 3.83
C GLY A 85 1.38 9.15 3.76
N LEU A 86 2.14 8.64 4.72
CA LEU A 86 2.53 7.23 4.81
C LEU A 86 1.92 6.61 6.06
N TYR A 87 1.15 5.53 5.89
CA TYR A 87 0.37 4.89 6.95
C TYR A 87 0.83 3.46 7.18
N ASP A 88 0.96 3.04 8.44
CA ASP A 88 1.41 1.69 8.81
C ASP A 88 0.37 0.65 8.39
N ALA A 89 0.71 -0.11 7.36
CA ALA A 89 -0.13 -1.20 6.88
C ALA A 89 0.37 -2.55 7.38
N GLN A 90 1.56 -2.65 7.99
CA GLN A 90 2.14 -3.92 8.38
C GLN A 90 1.22 -4.74 9.30
N PRO A 91 0.52 -4.17 10.30
CA PRO A 91 -0.42 -4.93 11.14
C PRO A 91 -1.61 -5.53 10.39
N LEU A 92 -1.93 -5.03 9.20
CA LEU A 92 -3.03 -5.47 8.36
C LEU A 92 -2.63 -6.57 7.37
N TYR A 93 -1.33 -6.88 7.23
CA TYR A 93 -0.88 -7.93 6.32
C TYR A 93 -1.44 -9.29 6.76
N PRO A 94 -1.83 -10.19 5.84
CA PRO A 94 -2.45 -11.46 6.21
C PRO A 94 -1.59 -12.33 7.13
N ALA A 95 -2.23 -12.93 8.13
CA ALA A 95 -1.62 -13.88 9.08
C ALA A 95 -0.45 -13.33 9.92
N VAL A 96 -0.36 -12.01 10.14
CA VAL A 96 0.69 -11.41 10.99
C VAL A 96 0.22 -11.07 12.41
N GLY A 97 -1.09 -10.93 12.62
CA GLY A 97 -1.65 -10.56 13.92
C GLY A 97 -3.18 -10.34 13.95
N PRO A 98 -3.72 -9.83 15.06
CA PRO A 98 -5.17 -9.69 15.26
C PRO A 98 -5.87 -8.73 14.29
N ALA A 99 -5.14 -7.76 13.73
CA ALA A 99 -5.66 -6.80 12.76
C ALA A 99 -5.49 -7.27 11.30
N SER A 100 -4.95 -8.47 11.07
CA SER A 100 -4.70 -8.99 9.73
C SER A 100 -5.97 -8.99 8.89
N LEU A 101 -5.84 -8.59 7.63
CA LEU A 101 -6.89 -8.79 6.65
C LEU A 101 -6.96 -10.25 6.20
N PRO A 102 -8.13 -10.71 5.70
CA PRO A 102 -8.34 -12.13 5.40
C PRO A 102 -7.45 -12.68 4.28
N SER A 103 -6.98 -11.83 3.37
CA SER A 103 -6.22 -12.25 2.20
C SER A 103 -5.29 -11.15 1.69
N VAL A 104 -4.30 -11.54 0.85
CA VAL A 104 -3.41 -10.59 0.18
C VAL A 104 -4.19 -9.70 -0.78
N ASP A 105 -5.28 -10.18 -1.38
CA ASP A 105 -6.13 -9.38 -2.26
C ASP A 105 -6.87 -8.29 -1.48
N ASN A 106 -7.38 -8.60 -0.28
CA ASN A 106 -7.96 -7.58 0.61
C ASN A 106 -6.92 -6.55 1.04
N PHE A 107 -5.69 -6.99 1.33
CA PHE A 107 -4.59 -6.10 1.66
C PHE A 107 -4.21 -5.20 0.48
N ASN A 108 -4.05 -5.76 -0.71
CA ASN A 108 -3.73 -5.04 -1.93
C ASN A 108 -4.83 -4.05 -2.32
N GLY A 109 -6.10 -4.39 -2.07
CA GLY A 109 -7.25 -3.53 -2.32
C GLY A 109 -7.25 -2.22 -1.51
N LEU A 110 -6.48 -2.12 -0.42
CA LEU A 110 -6.43 -0.89 0.39
C LEU A 110 -5.95 0.33 -0.41
N THR A 111 -5.17 0.16 -1.48
CA THR A 111 -4.74 1.27 -2.34
C THR A 111 -5.92 1.85 -3.12
N THR A 112 -6.79 1.00 -3.68
CA THR A 112 -8.09 1.40 -4.24
C THR A 112 -8.96 2.06 -3.17
N ASN A 113 -9.13 1.44 -1.99
CA ASN A 113 -9.96 2.02 -0.94
C ASN A 113 -9.48 3.41 -0.51
N ALA A 114 -8.17 3.61 -0.33
CA ALA A 114 -7.61 4.90 0.03
C ALA A 114 -7.88 5.97 -1.02
N VAL A 115 -7.54 5.70 -2.30
CA VAL A 115 -7.66 6.72 -3.36
C VAL A 115 -9.11 7.11 -3.65
N TRP A 116 -10.08 6.23 -3.40
CA TRP A 116 -11.51 6.47 -3.69
C TRP A 116 -12.33 6.93 -2.49
N SER A 117 -11.98 6.49 -1.28
CA SER A 117 -12.87 6.60 -0.11
C SER A 117 -12.33 7.53 0.99
N THR A 118 -11.13 8.09 0.81
CA THR A 118 -10.49 8.95 1.81
C THR A 118 -10.07 10.28 1.20
N PRO A 119 -10.13 11.39 1.96
CA PRO A 119 -9.65 12.67 1.49
C PRO A 119 -8.11 12.66 1.35
N LEU A 120 -7.58 13.47 0.43
CA LEU A 120 -6.14 13.66 0.31
C LEU A 120 -5.55 14.15 1.65
N PRO A 121 -4.48 13.52 2.17
CA PRO A 121 -3.87 13.90 3.43
C PRO A 121 -2.89 15.06 3.25
N LEU A 122 -3.33 16.09 2.52
CA LEU A 122 -2.53 17.23 2.10
C LEU A 122 -3.30 18.54 2.30
N THR A 123 -2.57 19.58 2.66
CA THR A 123 -3.10 20.95 2.70
C THR A 123 -3.21 21.47 1.27
N SER A 124 -4.43 21.77 0.81
CA SER A 124 -4.68 22.32 -0.53
C SER A 124 -3.90 23.63 -0.76
N ASP A 125 -3.48 23.87 -2.01
CA ASP A 125 -2.95 25.17 -2.43
C ASP A 125 -4.03 26.26 -2.63
N GLY A 126 -5.32 25.91 -2.54
CA GLY A 126 -6.45 26.81 -2.71
C GLY A 126 -6.78 27.20 -4.15
N THR A 127 -6.09 26.64 -5.14
CA THR A 127 -6.16 27.05 -6.55
C THR A 127 -6.33 25.89 -7.52
N SER A 128 -5.59 24.81 -7.34
CA SER A 128 -5.66 23.63 -8.18
C SER A 128 -6.62 22.59 -7.59
N LYS A 129 -7.09 21.68 -8.44
CA LYS A 129 -8.06 20.65 -8.04
C LYS A 129 -7.53 19.73 -6.94
N PHE A 130 -6.25 19.38 -7.00
CA PHE A 130 -5.62 18.43 -6.07
C PHE A 130 -4.24 18.85 -5.54
N GLY A 131 -3.66 19.94 -6.06
CA GLY A 131 -2.36 20.39 -5.65
C GLY A 131 -2.35 20.84 -4.19
N ALA A 132 -1.14 20.84 -3.64
CA ALA A 132 -0.90 21.06 -2.23
C ALA A 132 -0.01 22.29 -2.01
N SER A 133 -0.15 22.90 -0.83
CA SER A 133 0.65 24.03 -0.39
C SER A 133 2.16 23.76 -0.55
N SER A 134 2.87 24.69 -1.19
CA SER A 134 4.32 24.57 -1.40
C SER A 134 5.15 24.80 -0.14
N THR A 135 4.56 25.44 0.88
CA THR A 135 5.25 25.79 2.13
C THR A 135 4.86 24.88 3.28
N SER A 136 3.63 24.36 3.30
CA SER A 136 3.13 23.48 4.36
C SER A 136 2.20 22.40 3.80
N PRO A 137 2.71 21.47 2.97
CA PRO A 137 1.89 20.49 2.24
C PRO A 137 1.23 19.45 3.15
N PHE A 138 1.81 19.17 4.32
CA PHE A 138 1.32 18.13 5.23
C PHE A 138 0.57 18.76 6.41
N PRO A 139 -0.68 18.36 6.69
CA PRO A 139 -1.40 18.76 7.89
C PRO A 139 -0.83 18.07 9.14
N ALA A 140 -1.44 18.34 10.30
CA ALA A 140 -1.14 17.62 11.52
C ALA A 140 -1.36 16.11 11.34
N THR A 141 -0.52 15.31 12.01
CA THR A 141 -0.58 13.84 11.94
C THR A 141 -1.96 13.32 12.31
N ALA A 142 -2.53 12.48 11.45
CA ALA A 142 -3.83 11.85 11.66
C ALA A 142 -3.82 10.43 11.09
N ASP A 143 -4.54 9.52 11.74
CA ASP A 143 -4.68 8.14 11.26
C ASP A 143 -5.50 8.09 9.98
N LEU A 144 -5.17 7.15 9.08
CA LEU A 144 -6.01 6.85 7.94
C LEU A 144 -7.16 5.94 8.38
N VAL A 145 -8.38 6.42 8.17
CA VAL A 145 -9.61 5.70 8.49
C VAL A 145 -10.28 5.27 7.19
N ILE A 146 -10.31 3.95 6.95
CA ILE A 146 -11.06 3.32 5.86
C ILE A 146 -12.22 2.54 6.49
N PRO A 147 -13.48 2.73 6.04
CA PRO A 147 -14.62 2.02 6.61
C PRO A 147 -14.43 0.50 6.61
N GLY A 148 -14.64 -0.13 7.78
CA GLY A 148 -14.50 -1.58 7.95
C GLY A 148 -13.07 -2.09 8.12
N ILE A 149 -12.06 -1.22 8.11
CA ILE A 149 -10.65 -1.55 8.33
C ILE A 149 -10.18 -0.90 9.63
N ALA A 150 -9.31 -1.57 10.38
CA ALA A 150 -8.69 -0.95 11.56
C ALA A 150 -7.90 0.31 11.15
N PRO A 151 -7.99 1.43 11.90
CA PRO A 151 -7.28 2.66 11.56
C PRO A 151 -5.77 2.44 11.44
N MET A 152 -5.17 2.95 10.37
CA MET A 152 -3.73 2.87 10.16
C MET A 152 -3.04 4.12 10.70
N LYS A 153 -2.06 3.93 11.57
CA LYS A 153 -1.28 5.03 12.15
C LYS A 153 -0.43 5.69 11.08
N GLN A 154 -0.38 7.02 11.04
CA GLN A 154 0.54 7.70 10.14
C GLN A 154 1.98 7.54 10.64
N LEU A 155 2.83 6.90 9.82
CA LEU A 155 4.26 6.70 10.07
C LEU A 155 5.11 7.88 9.64
N GLY A 156 4.62 8.67 8.67
CA GLY A 156 5.32 9.84 8.20
C GLY A 156 4.86 10.29 6.82
N VAL A 157 5.80 10.72 5.99
CA VAL A 157 5.52 11.43 4.73
C VAL A 157 6.54 11.11 3.63
N HIS A 158 6.09 11.15 2.40
CA HIS A 158 6.90 11.11 1.19
C HIS A 158 6.83 12.45 0.46
N PHE A 159 7.98 13.00 0.05
CA PHE A 159 8.10 14.24 -0.72
C PHE A 159 9.35 14.22 -1.59
N PHE A 160 9.47 15.17 -2.52
CA PHE A 160 10.71 15.43 -3.24
C PHE A 160 11.39 16.65 -2.63
N ASP A 161 12.68 16.55 -2.32
CA ASP A 161 13.44 17.71 -1.82
C ASP A 161 13.72 18.74 -2.93
N ASN A 162 14.33 19.87 -2.57
CA ASN A 162 14.65 20.94 -3.51
C ASN A 162 15.64 20.53 -4.63
N THR A 163 16.27 19.35 -4.53
CA THR A 163 17.13 18.76 -5.57
C THR A 163 16.43 17.69 -6.39
N GLY A 164 15.13 17.49 -6.18
CA GLY A 164 14.32 16.47 -6.86
C GLY A 164 14.59 15.05 -6.37
N VAL A 165 15.12 14.87 -5.16
CA VAL A 165 15.37 13.54 -4.59
C VAL A 165 14.12 13.03 -3.88
N PRO A 166 13.55 11.88 -4.28
CA PRO A 166 12.45 11.25 -3.56
C PRO A 166 12.90 10.91 -2.14
N THR A 167 12.25 11.52 -1.17
CA THR A 167 12.57 11.44 0.25
C THR A 167 11.38 10.84 1.00
N PHE A 168 11.67 9.92 1.92
CA PHE A 168 10.68 9.29 2.78
C PHE A 168 11.14 9.44 4.22
N LYS A 169 10.28 10.02 5.05
CA LYS A 169 10.43 10.03 6.51
C LYS A 169 9.42 9.03 7.05
N VAL A 170 9.90 7.97 7.69
CA VAL A 170 9.04 6.84 8.16
C VAL A 170 9.52 6.42 9.54
N GLY A 171 8.73 6.72 10.58
CA GLY A 171 9.16 6.52 11.96
C GLY A 171 10.46 7.30 12.24
N GLU A 172 11.49 6.58 12.69
CA GLU A 172 12.83 7.14 12.95
C GLU A 172 13.80 7.06 11.76
N ASP A 173 13.34 6.47 10.65
CA ASP A 173 14.12 6.21 9.44
C ASP A 173 13.95 7.35 8.42
N LEU A 174 15.00 7.50 7.61
CA LEU A 174 15.04 8.44 6.50
C LEU A 174 15.54 7.70 5.26
N PHE A 175 14.83 7.83 4.14
CA PHE A 175 15.32 7.32 2.86
C PHE A 175 15.39 8.46 1.86
N ARG A 176 16.52 8.58 1.15
CA ARG A 176 16.76 9.53 0.06
C ARG A 176 17.21 8.75 -1.16
N GLY A 177 16.30 8.59 -2.12
CA GLY A 177 16.43 7.57 -3.15
C GLY A 177 16.80 8.08 -4.53
N ALA A 178 17.21 7.14 -5.38
CA ALA A 178 17.17 7.26 -6.84
C ALA A 178 16.48 6.02 -7.42
N LYS A 179 15.84 6.18 -8.58
CA LYS A 179 15.26 5.05 -9.30
C LYS A 179 16.38 4.10 -9.75
N LEU A 180 16.30 2.84 -9.34
CA LEU A 180 17.17 1.75 -9.81
C LEU A 180 16.48 0.89 -10.86
N ASN A 181 15.16 0.66 -10.69
CA ASN A 181 14.37 -0.13 -11.63
C ASN A 181 12.91 0.37 -11.66
N GLY A 182 12.16 0.00 -12.69
CA GLY A 182 10.73 0.17 -12.73
C GLY A 182 10.07 -0.66 -13.83
N THR A 183 8.82 -1.04 -13.59
CA THR A 183 7.97 -1.76 -14.53
C THR A 183 6.58 -1.14 -14.53
N LYS A 184 5.82 -1.34 -15.61
CA LYS A 184 4.44 -0.86 -15.68
C LYS A 184 3.59 -1.49 -14.58
N ALA A 185 2.63 -0.72 -14.05
CA ALA A 185 1.62 -1.29 -13.18
C ALA A 185 0.87 -2.42 -13.91
N PRO A 186 0.33 -3.42 -13.19
CA PRO A 186 -0.53 -4.44 -13.76
C PRO A 186 -1.67 -3.82 -14.57
N ALA A 187 -2.14 -4.48 -15.63
CA ALA A 187 -3.27 -3.95 -16.40
C ALA A 187 -4.58 -3.91 -15.58
N SER A 188 -4.65 -4.72 -14.52
CA SER A 188 -5.71 -4.75 -13.52
C SER A 188 -5.58 -3.68 -12.44
N ALA A 189 -4.49 -2.89 -12.43
CA ALA A 189 -4.30 -1.83 -11.45
C ALA A 189 -5.38 -0.76 -11.61
N ASP A 190 -5.91 -0.29 -10.48
CA ASP A 190 -6.96 0.72 -10.46
C ASP A 190 -6.46 2.03 -11.07
N VAL A 191 -7.20 2.54 -12.04
CA VAL A 191 -6.84 3.77 -12.78
C VAL A 191 -7.05 5.05 -11.98
N GLY A 192 -7.59 4.94 -10.76
CA GLY A 192 -7.89 6.05 -9.86
C GLY A 192 -9.11 6.88 -10.28
N PRO A 193 -9.49 7.86 -9.45
CA PRO A 193 -10.67 8.70 -9.67
C PRO A 193 -10.60 9.54 -10.94
N GLU A 194 -9.38 9.89 -11.37
CA GLU A 194 -9.15 10.68 -12.57
C GLU A 194 -9.11 9.85 -13.86
N LYS A 195 -9.16 8.51 -13.75
CA LYS A 195 -9.20 7.57 -14.89
C LYS A 195 -8.04 7.75 -15.88
N THR A 196 -6.90 8.22 -15.40
CA THR A 196 -5.69 8.46 -16.19
C THR A 196 -4.74 7.27 -16.23
N GLY A 197 -4.95 6.28 -15.35
CA GLY A 197 -4.12 5.10 -15.23
C GLY A 197 -3.37 5.05 -13.90
N SER A 198 -2.67 3.94 -13.67
CA SER A 198 -1.91 3.72 -12.44
C SER A 198 -0.41 3.89 -12.65
N VAL A 199 0.26 4.60 -11.74
CA VAL A 199 1.70 4.84 -11.84
C VAL A 199 2.52 3.56 -11.78
N ASP A 200 3.64 3.55 -12.50
CA ASP A 200 4.57 2.43 -12.58
C ASP A 200 5.05 1.93 -11.20
N TRP A 201 5.34 0.64 -11.10
CA TRP A 201 6.05 0.09 -9.95
C TRP A 201 7.53 0.47 -10.04
N LEU A 202 8.15 0.77 -8.90
CA LEU A 202 9.53 1.27 -8.84
C LEU A 202 10.33 0.53 -7.78
N LEU A 203 11.61 0.31 -8.07
CA LEU A 203 12.64 0.05 -7.05
C LEU A 203 13.51 1.30 -6.94
N LEU A 204 13.58 1.84 -5.73
CA LEU A 204 14.45 2.94 -5.36
C LEU A 204 15.58 2.43 -4.48
N GLY A 205 16.79 2.89 -4.72
CA GLY A 205 17.95 2.63 -3.87
C GLY A 205 18.51 3.91 -3.28
N ASP A 206 19.28 3.78 -2.21
CA ASP A 206 19.92 4.90 -1.52
C ASP A 206 20.81 5.71 -2.48
N LYS A 207 20.63 7.03 -2.49
CA LYS A 207 21.45 8.00 -3.22
C LYS A 207 22.40 8.76 -2.29
N GLY A 208 22.51 8.34 -1.03
CA GLY A 208 23.30 8.96 0.01
C GLY A 208 22.46 9.78 0.98
N GLY A 209 22.79 9.65 2.27
CA GLY A 209 22.11 10.35 3.37
C GLY A 209 20.84 9.65 3.88
N SER A 210 20.62 8.39 3.52
CA SER A 210 19.60 7.56 4.15
C SER A 210 20.04 7.06 5.53
N LYS A 211 19.07 6.71 6.38
CA LYS A 211 19.23 6.18 7.74
C LYS A 211 18.20 5.05 7.93
N GLY A 212 18.67 3.87 8.30
CA GLY A 212 17.86 2.69 8.66
C GLY A 212 17.20 1.95 7.49
N VAL A 213 16.89 2.65 6.40
CA VAL A 213 16.36 2.11 5.13
C VAL A 213 17.31 2.45 3.99
N THR A 214 17.56 1.48 3.10
CA THR A 214 18.44 1.64 1.93
C THR A 214 17.80 1.22 0.61
N ALA A 215 16.63 0.57 0.63
CA ALA A 215 15.86 0.26 -0.56
C ALA A 215 14.35 0.43 -0.31
N VAL A 216 13.63 0.96 -1.30
CA VAL A 216 12.19 1.18 -1.24
C VAL A 216 11.54 0.68 -2.51
N TYR A 217 10.53 -0.16 -2.37
CA TYR A 217 9.72 -0.65 -3.47
C TYR A 217 8.37 0.06 -3.47
N ARG A 218 8.01 0.72 -4.58
CA ARG A 218 6.65 1.16 -4.85
C ARG A 218 5.93 0.08 -5.65
N VAL A 219 4.89 -0.50 -5.08
CA VAL A 219 4.12 -1.62 -5.65
C VAL A 219 2.63 -1.43 -5.38
N VAL A 220 1.79 -2.19 -6.09
CA VAL A 220 0.32 -2.17 -5.96
C VAL A 220 -0.22 -0.74 -5.99
N THR A 221 -0.07 -0.10 -7.14
CA THR A 221 -0.38 1.31 -7.35
C THR A 221 -1.82 1.49 -7.80
N ALA A 222 -2.44 2.60 -7.40
CA ALA A 222 -3.75 3.04 -7.88
C ALA A 222 -3.69 4.54 -8.26
N GLY A 223 -4.10 4.88 -9.48
CA GLY A 223 -4.11 6.25 -9.98
C GLY A 223 -2.73 6.89 -10.16
N GLY A 224 -2.72 8.23 -10.25
CA GLY A 224 -1.52 9.06 -10.25
C GLY A 224 -0.85 9.28 -11.60
N VAL A 225 -1.36 8.72 -12.71
CA VAL A 225 -0.85 9.06 -14.05
C VAL A 225 -1.37 10.44 -14.46
N ALA A 226 -0.55 11.25 -15.12
CA ALA A 226 -0.93 12.58 -15.55
C ALA A 226 -2.11 12.59 -16.53
N HIS A 227 -2.87 13.68 -16.51
CA HIS A 227 -3.79 14.03 -17.59
C HIS A 227 -3.02 14.31 -18.89
N GLN A 228 -3.75 14.29 -20.02
CA GLN A 228 -3.14 14.65 -21.30
C GLN A 228 -2.72 16.12 -21.32
N CYS A 229 -1.45 16.35 -21.67
CA CYS A 229 -0.91 17.68 -21.81
C CYS A 229 -1.35 18.34 -23.12
N THR A 230 -1.98 19.51 -23.02
CA THR A 230 -2.40 20.32 -24.17
C THR A 230 -1.65 21.64 -24.28
N THR A 231 -1.07 22.12 -23.18
CA THR A 231 -0.42 23.43 -23.10
C THR A 231 0.96 23.29 -22.42
N PRO A 232 2.06 23.74 -23.05
CA PRO A 232 3.37 23.73 -22.41
C PRO A 232 3.39 24.64 -21.17
N GLY A 233 4.05 24.20 -20.11
CA GLY A 233 4.12 24.90 -18.83
C GLY A 233 2.92 24.69 -17.91
N ALA A 234 1.85 24.03 -18.38
CA ALA A 234 0.73 23.65 -17.52
C ALA A 234 1.19 22.63 -16.46
N THR A 235 0.71 22.79 -15.24
CA THR A 235 0.95 21.87 -14.13
C THR A 235 -0.23 20.94 -13.92
N ASP A 236 0.04 19.73 -13.45
CA ASP A 236 -0.99 18.76 -13.12
C ASP A 236 -0.66 18.05 -11.81
N SER A 237 -1.69 17.72 -11.03
CA SER A 237 -1.59 17.01 -9.77
C SER A 237 -2.67 15.95 -9.76
N VAL A 238 -2.27 14.68 -9.64
CA VAL A 238 -3.20 13.54 -9.75
C VAL A 238 -3.16 12.70 -8.47
N PRO A 239 -4.32 12.45 -7.82
CA PRO A 239 -4.40 11.58 -6.66
C PRO A 239 -3.88 10.17 -6.95
N TYR A 240 -3.19 9.60 -5.99
CA TYR A 240 -2.71 8.23 -6.06
C TYR A 240 -2.70 7.56 -4.68
N ALA A 241 -2.63 6.23 -4.72
CA ALA A 241 -2.20 5.42 -3.59
C ALA A 241 -1.22 4.35 -4.05
N ALA A 242 -0.34 3.92 -3.17
CA ALA A 242 0.62 2.84 -3.45
C ALA A 242 1.12 2.21 -2.15
N TYR A 243 1.53 0.95 -2.20
CA TYR A 243 2.36 0.40 -1.14
C TYR A 243 3.83 0.77 -1.33
N TYR A 244 4.46 1.14 -0.22
CA TYR A 244 5.88 1.33 -0.11
C TYR A 244 6.44 0.29 0.87
N TRP A 245 7.29 -0.61 0.36
CA TRP A 245 7.97 -1.61 1.16
C TRP A 245 9.41 -1.16 1.39
N PHE A 246 9.76 -0.92 2.66
CA PHE A 246 11.03 -0.34 3.06
C PHE A 246 11.94 -1.44 3.57
N TYR A 247 13.13 -1.52 2.99
CA TYR A 247 14.15 -2.50 3.35
C TYR A 247 15.43 -1.78 3.78
N GLY A 248 16.12 -2.36 4.76
CA GLY A 248 17.39 -1.84 5.24
C GLY A 248 18.27 -2.91 5.85
N PRO A 249 19.50 -2.57 6.25
CA PRO A 249 20.43 -3.51 6.86
C PRO A 249 19.83 -4.17 8.10
N LYS A 250 20.26 -5.39 8.40
CA LYS A 250 20.06 -5.96 9.74
C LYS A 250 20.71 -5.01 10.76
N ALA A 251 19.94 -4.66 11.79
CA ALA A 251 20.43 -3.84 12.89
C ALA A 251 21.53 -4.56 13.67
#